data_AF-A0A2H5Y878-F1
#
_entry.id   AF-A0A2H5Y878-F1
#
_cell.length_a   1.000
_cell.length_b   1.000
_cell.length_c   1.000
_cell.angle_alpha   90.00
_cell.angle_beta   90.00
_cell.angle_gamma   90.00
#
_symmetry.space_group_name_H-M   'P 1'
#
loop_
_entity.id
_entity.type
_entity.pdbx_description
1 polymer ?
#
loop_
_entity_poly.entity_id
_entity_poly.type
_entity_poly.pdbx_seq_one_letter_code
_entity_poly.pdbx_strand_id
1 'polypeptide(L)'
;MISGWLLPLFILLTLLAIRMARRIQIPPRAVESFRRIPRQVGRALEAGQPLHLALGSGGLIGHDAALTLSGGRILQRLTQDGEVWEVLPFVTVADPVALLYARRVLQAASSPQGLSIPPDRVWWAGASPMAYAAGLTLLLGAQPVATSILSGLFREEAVLAGEIGQRYGAHSIFSMPDPGGAAALWPFDPSLAVGEEAFTAPSPEEIPGRQSSLLLAHDLIRWLLIALLILVALGFALR
;
A
#
# COMPACT_ATOMS: atom_id res chain seq x y z
N MET A 1 -1.77 -41.57 -11.06
CA MET A 1 -1.18 -41.12 -12.35
C MET A 1 -1.83 -39.84 -12.90
N ILE A 2 -2.29 -38.91 -12.05
CA ILE A 2 -2.95 -37.67 -12.51
C ILE A 2 -1.92 -36.55 -12.83
N SER A 3 -0.62 -36.79 -12.64
CA SER A 3 0.30 -35.72 -12.18
C SER A 3 1.27 -35.11 -13.19
N GLY A 4 1.33 -35.54 -14.45
CA GLY A 4 2.30 -34.98 -15.42
C GLY A 4 1.80 -33.78 -16.22
N TRP A 5 0.54 -33.82 -16.66
CA TRP A 5 0.00 -32.90 -17.67
C TRP A 5 -0.68 -31.65 -17.10
N LEU A 6 -1.03 -31.67 -15.82
CA LEU A 6 -1.72 -30.55 -15.18
C LEU A 6 -0.82 -29.32 -15.01
N LEU A 7 0.47 -29.52 -14.68
CA LEU A 7 1.44 -28.44 -14.58
C LEU A 7 1.69 -27.70 -15.91
N PRO A 8 2.01 -28.38 -17.02
CA PRO A 8 2.21 -27.68 -18.30
C PRO A 8 0.91 -27.05 -18.81
N LEU A 9 -0.26 -27.67 -18.58
CA LEU A 9 -1.55 -27.08 -18.92
C LEU A 9 -1.83 -25.81 -18.10
N PHE A 10 -1.55 -25.84 -16.80
CA PHE A 10 -1.71 -24.68 -15.91
C PHE A 10 -0.77 -23.54 -16.31
N ILE A 11 0.49 -23.85 -16.63
CA ILE A 11 1.46 -22.87 -17.13
C ILE A 11 0.97 -22.26 -18.45
N LEU A 12 0.50 -23.09 -19.39
CA LEU A 12 -0.02 -22.63 -20.68
C LEU A 12 -1.22 -21.70 -20.52
N LEU A 13 -2.19 -22.09 -19.68
CA LEU A 13 -3.37 -21.28 -19.39
C LEU A 13 -3.03 -19.97 -18.68
N THR A 14 -2.05 -19.99 -17.77
CA THR A 14 -1.53 -18.78 -17.10
C THR A 14 -0.87 -17.83 -18.10
N LEU A 15 -0.05 -18.36 -19.03
CA LEU A 15 0.57 -17.55 -20.07
C LEU A 15 -0.47 -16.96 -21.03
N LEU A 16 -1.51 -17.73 -21.39
CA LEU A 16 -2.61 -17.28 -22.23
C LEU A 16 -3.43 -16.18 -21.52
N ALA A 17 -3.71 -16.37 -20.23
CA ALA A 17 -4.38 -15.40 -19.37
C ALA A 17 -3.66 -14.06 -19.33
N ILE A 18 -2.34 -14.07 -19.06
CA ILE A 18 -1.50 -12.87 -19.04
C ILE A 18 -1.49 -12.21 -20.43
N ARG A 19 -1.41 -12.99 -21.51
CA ARG A 19 -1.40 -12.47 -22.88
C ARG A 19 -2.74 -11.82 -23.25
N MET A 20 -3.86 -12.41 -22.84
CA MET A 20 -5.20 -11.84 -23.04
C MET A 20 -5.38 -10.57 -22.21
N ALA A 21 -5.05 -10.60 -20.92
CA ALA A 21 -5.18 -9.45 -20.02
C ALA A 21 -4.36 -8.25 -20.50
N ARG A 22 -3.15 -8.46 -21.05
CA ARG A 22 -2.33 -7.39 -21.65
C ARG A 22 -2.92 -6.77 -22.93
N ARG A 23 -3.82 -7.48 -23.63
CA ARG A 23 -4.50 -6.96 -24.84
C ARG A 23 -5.75 -6.16 -24.51
N ILE A 24 -6.32 -6.36 -23.32
CA ILE A 24 -7.50 -5.64 -22.87
C ILE A 24 -7.03 -4.37 -22.15
N GLN A 25 -7.21 -3.22 -22.78
CA GLN A 25 -7.03 -1.92 -22.15
C GLN A 25 -8.30 -1.57 -21.37
N ILE A 26 -8.43 -2.11 -20.15
CA ILE A 26 -9.48 -1.64 -19.24
C ILE A 26 -9.00 -0.32 -18.63
N PRO A 27 -9.81 0.74 -18.59
CA PRO A 27 -9.43 1.93 -17.83
C PRO A 27 -9.12 1.50 -16.39
N PRO A 28 -8.03 2.01 -15.77
CA PRO A 28 -7.66 1.63 -14.42
C PRO A 28 -8.87 1.85 -13.50
N ARG A 29 -9.30 0.81 -12.81
CA ARG A 29 -10.30 0.95 -11.75
C ARG A 29 -9.64 1.81 -10.68
N ALA A 30 -10.05 3.06 -10.62
CA ALA A 30 -9.47 4.00 -9.68
C ALA A 30 -9.89 3.57 -8.27
N VAL A 31 -8.92 3.07 -7.50
CA VAL A 31 -9.13 2.67 -6.11
C VAL A 31 -9.48 3.92 -5.31
N GLU A 32 -10.65 3.89 -4.67
CA GLU A 32 -11.26 5.09 -4.09
C GLU A 32 -10.36 5.74 -3.03
N SER A 33 -9.63 4.94 -2.24
CA SER A 33 -8.64 5.42 -1.27
C SER A 33 -7.58 6.33 -1.91
N PHE A 34 -7.03 5.96 -3.08
CA PHE A 34 -6.01 6.75 -3.77
C PHE A 34 -6.57 7.99 -4.45
N ARG A 35 -7.84 7.97 -4.90
CA ARG A 35 -8.51 9.14 -5.49
C ARG A 35 -8.64 10.29 -4.50
N ARG A 36 -8.65 10.00 -3.20
CA ARG A 36 -8.76 11.00 -2.14
C ARG A 36 -7.43 11.70 -1.83
N ILE A 37 -6.29 11.09 -2.18
CA ILE A 37 -4.96 11.63 -1.84
C ILE A 37 -4.75 13.06 -2.36
N PRO A 38 -4.96 13.39 -3.66
CA PRO A 38 -4.74 14.76 -4.15
C PRO A 38 -5.58 15.80 -3.41
N ARG A 39 -6.83 15.46 -3.09
CA ARG A 39 -7.72 16.34 -2.33
C ARG A 39 -7.23 16.56 -0.89
N GLN A 40 -6.70 15.53 -0.25
CA GLN A 40 -6.15 15.65 1.09
C GLN A 40 -4.81 16.40 1.11
N VAL A 41 -3.99 16.26 0.07
CA VAL A 41 -2.79 17.10 -0.12
C VAL A 41 -3.18 18.57 -0.20
N GLY A 42 -4.18 18.92 -1.01
CA GLY A 42 -4.70 20.29 -1.10
C GLY A 42 -5.20 20.83 0.24
N ARG A 43 -5.92 20.02 1.02
CA ARG A 43 -6.36 20.39 2.37
C ARG A 43 -5.20 20.58 3.36
N ALA A 44 -4.17 19.74 3.27
CA ALA A 44 -2.99 19.86 4.09
C ALA A 44 -2.26 21.19 3.80
N LEU A 45 -2.13 21.55 2.51
CA LEU A 45 -1.62 22.85 2.06
C LEU A 45 -2.45 24.00 2.63
N GLU A 46 -3.78 23.96 2.45
CA GLU A 46 -4.70 25.00 2.96
C GLU A 46 -4.64 25.17 4.48
N ALA A 47 -4.48 24.06 5.22
CA ALA A 47 -4.42 24.06 6.68
C ALA A 47 -3.00 24.36 7.23
N GLY A 48 -1.96 24.35 6.40
CA GLY A 48 -0.56 24.44 6.83
C GLY A 48 -0.15 23.29 7.76
N GLN A 49 -0.80 22.13 7.66
CA GLN A 49 -0.58 20.97 8.52
C GLN A 49 0.06 19.83 7.71
N PRO A 50 1.06 19.11 8.25
CA PRO A 50 1.72 18.06 7.51
C PRO A 50 0.80 16.86 7.24
N LEU A 51 1.16 16.09 6.21
CA LEU A 51 0.62 14.75 5.96
C LEU A 51 1.41 13.73 6.79
N HIS A 52 0.77 12.66 7.26
CA HIS A 52 1.43 11.50 7.83
C HIS A 52 1.31 10.30 6.88
N LEU A 53 2.41 9.56 6.71
CA LEU A 53 2.43 8.27 6.04
C LEU A 53 3.05 7.21 6.95
N ALA A 54 2.27 6.19 7.28
CA ALA A 54 2.71 5.06 8.10
C ALA A 54 3.00 3.85 7.20
N LEU A 55 4.26 3.39 7.17
CA LEU A 55 4.69 2.22 6.36
C LEU A 55 4.43 0.87 7.05
N GLY A 56 3.98 0.89 8.29
CA GLY A 56 3.65 -0.30 9.05
C GLY A 56 4.83 -0.96 9.76
N SER A 57 4.58 -2.14 10.30
CA SER A 57 5.54 -2.90 11.10
C SER A 57 6.54 -3.73 10.28
N GLY A 58 6.44 -3.68 8.95
CA GLY A 58 7.21 -4.51 8.03
C GLY A 58 8.60 -3.95 7.73
N GLY A 59 9.51 -4.86 7.39
CA GLY A 59 10.84 -4.53 6.90
C GLY A 59 10.91 -4.41 5.38
N LEU A 60 12.08 -4.01 4.88
CA LEU A 60 12.41 -4.03 3.44
C LEU A 60 13.29 -5.22 3.02
N ILE A 61 13.56 -6.15 3.94
CA ILE A 61 14.34 -7.37 3.70
C ILE A 61 13.45 -8.58 3.97
N GLY A 62 13.47 -9.56 3.07
CA GLY A 62 12.72 -10.81 3.22
C GLY A 62 11.28 -10.72 2.71
N HIS A 63 10.41 -11.54 3.30
CA HIS A 63 9.06 -11.80 2.80
C HIS A 63 8.11 -10.59 2.93
N ASP A 64 8.34 -9.72 3.90
CA ASP A 64 7.49 -8.55 4.16
C ASP A 64 7.81 -7.36 3.25
N ALA A 65 8.94 -7.40 2.53
CA ALA A 65 9.45 -6.28 1.74
C ALA A 65 8.43 -5.75 0.72
N ALA A 66 7.72 -6.66 0.04
CA ALA A 66 6.70 -6.27 -0.93
C ALA A 66 5.56 -5.47 -0.28
N LEU A 67 5.11 -5.91 0.90
CA LEU A 67 4.03 -5.27 1.65
C LEU A 67 4.45 -3.86 2.07
N THR A 68 5.62 -3.70 2.69
CA THR A 68 6.15 -2.39 3.08
C THR A 68 6.35 -1.45 1.88
N LEU A 69 6.84 -1.99 0.74
CA LEU A 69 7.03 -1.22 -0.49
C LEU A 69 5.72 -0.72 -1.11
N SER A 70 4.57 -1.33 -0.81
CA SER A 70 3.27 -0.80 -1.24
C SER A 70 3.06 0.64 -0.73
N GLY A 71 3.34 0.90 0.55
CA GLY A 71 3.32 2.25 1.12
C GLY A 71 4.47 3.12 0.62
N GLY A 72 5.64 2.52 0.36
CA GLY A 72 6.79 3.22 -0.23
C GLY A 72 6.46 3.85 -1.60
N ARG A 73 5.62 3.21 -2.42
CA ARG A 73 5.15 3.78 -3.69
C ARG A 73 4.29 5.03 -3.48
N ILE A 74 3.45 5.04 -2.45
CA ILE A 74 2.68 6.24 -2.08
C ILE A 74 3.63 7.37 -1.68
N LEU A 75 4.67 7.07 -0.88
CA LEU A 75 5.69 8.06 -0.52
C LEU A 75 6.35 8.65 -1.77
N GLN A 76 6.82 7.80 -2.68
CA GLN A 76 7.45 8.23 -3.93
C GLN A 76 6.51 9.15 -4.72
N ARG A 77 5.23 8.75 -4.88
CA ARG A 77 4.22 9.54 -5.59
C ARG A 77 4.01 10.92 -4.96
N LEU A 78 3.84 10.97 -3.63
CA LEU A 78 3.68 12.22 -2.87
C LEU A 78 4.88 13.15 -3.06
N THR A 79 6.09 12.60 -3.05
CA THR A 79 7.32 13.40 -3.17
C THR A 79 7.62 13.86 -4.59
N GLN A 80 7.01 13.26 -5.60
CA GLN A 80 7.15 13.63 -7.00
C GLN A 80 6.19 14.77 -7.41
N ASP A 81 5.09 14.96 -6.68
CA ASP A 81 4.23 16.13 -6.86
C ASP A 81 4.93 17.37 -6.26
N GLY A 82 5.44 18.24 -7.12
CA GLY A 82 6.25 19.41 -6.75
C GLY A 82 5.55 20.46 -5.88
N GLU A 83 4.29 20.28 -5.53
CA GLU A 83 3.53 21.13 -4.60
C GLU A 83 3.66 20.63 -3.14
N VAL A 84 4.11 19.40 -2.91
CA VAL A 84 4.15 18.77 -1.58
C VAL A 84 5.26 19.32 -0.68
N TRP A 85 6.14 20.19 -1.18
CA TRP A 85 7.24 20.76 -0.39
C TRP A 85 6.79 21.63 0.77
N GLU A 86 5.66 22.31 0.63
CA GLU A 86 5.07 23.10 1.71
C GLU A 86 4.47 22.21 2.81
N VAL A 87 4.15 20.95 2.50
CA VAL A 87 3.59 19.95 3.44
C VAL A 87 4.27 18.59 3.29
N LEU A 88 5.61 18.59 3.45
CA LEU A 88 6.40 17.38 3.34
C LEU A 88 5.86 16.30 4.28
N PRO A 89 5.58 15.08 3.79
CA PRO A 89 4.99 14.05 4.61
C PRO A 89 5.93 13.65 5.75
N PHE A 90 5.35 13.56 6.93
CA PHE A 90 5.90 12.93 8.10
C PHE A 90 5.74 11.41 7.95
N VAL A 91 6.84 10.66 7.90
CA VAL A 91 6.83 9.22 7.64
C VAL A 91 7.16 8.44 8.91
N THR A 92 6.38 7.42 9.23
CA THR A 92 6.67 6.53 10.36
C THR A 92 6.93 5.11 9.90
N VAL A 93 7.91 4.47 10.52
CA VAL A 93 8.35 3.10 10.19
C VAL A 93 8.66 2.31 11.45
N ALA A 94 8.66 0.98 11.34
CA ALA A 94 9.11 0.08 12.41
C ALA A 94 10.48 -0.57 12.15
N ASP A 95 11.02 -0.42 10.94
CA ASP A 95 12.24 -1.08 10.50
C ASP A 95 13.35 -0.04 10.17
N PRO A 96 14.60 -0.25 10.63
CA PRO A 96 15.72 0.65 10.33
C PRO A 96 16.03 0.78 8.84
N VAL A 97 15.84 -0.28 8.04
CA VAL A 97 16.08 -0.22 6.59
C VAL A 97 14.99 0.59 5.91
N ALA A 98 13.73 0.40 6.30
CA ALA A 98 12.60 1.24 5.90
C ALA A 98 12.81 2.72 6.26
N LEU A 99 13.40 3.01 7.43
CA LEU A 99 13.75 4.37 7.84
C LEU A 99 14.73 5.01 6.85
N LEU A 100 15.82 4.30 6.54
CA LEU A 100 16.82 4.80 5.60
C LEU A 100 16.23 4.96 4.20
N TYR A 101 15.40 4.02 3.75
CA TYR A 101 14.68 4.12 2.48
C TYR A 101 13.80 5.37 2.43
N ALA A 102 12.92 5.58 3.41
CA ALA A 102 12.03 6.74 3.43
C ALA A 102 12.83 8.05 3.43
N ARG A 103 13.91 8.09 4.21
CA ARG A 103 14.81 9.26 4.23
C ARG A 103 15.46 9.51 2.88
N ARG A 104 15.90 8.46 2.19
CA ARG A 104 16.47 8.57 0.83
C ARG A 104 15.45 9.02 -0.20
N VAL A 105 14.20 8.57 -0.12
CA VAL A 105 13.13 9.00 -1.03
C VAL A 105 12.86 10.50 -0.85
N LEU A 106 12.71 10.96 0.40
CA LEU A 106 12.59 12.38 0.67
C LEU A 106 13.81 13.16 0.15
N GLN A 107 15.04 12.65 0.38
CA GLN A 107 16.31 13.30 -0.04
C GLN A 107 16.41 13.46 -1.54
N ALA A 108 16.10 12.41 -2.28
CA ALA A 108 16.10 12.43 -3.73
C ALA A 108 15.11 13.48 -4.25
N ALA A 109 13.95 13.61 -3.60
CA ALA A 109 12.94 14.57 -3.99
C ALA A 109 13.35 16.03 -3.66
N SER A 110 14.10 16.26 -2.58
CA SER A 110 14.50 17.61 -2.13
C SER A 110 15.68 18.17 -2.92
N SER A 111 16.55 17.29 -3.41
CA SER A 111 17.81 17.64 -4.06
C SER A 111 17.66 18.60 -5.27
N PRO A 112 16.68 18.43 -6.18
CA PRO A 112 16.49 19.35 -7.31
C PRO A 112 16.12 20.78 -6.90
N GLN A 113 15.60 21.00 -5.69
CA GLN A 113 15.20 22.32 -5.20
C GLN A 113 16.27 22.97 -4.30
N GLY A 114 17.39 22.29 -4.07
CA GLY A 114 18.44 22.77 -3.16
C GLY A 114 18.00 22.80 -1.69
N LEU A 115 16.94 22.07 -1.33
CA LEU A 115 16.41 22.03 0.02
C LEU A 115 16.99 20.86 0.82
N SER A 116 17.17 21.06 2.12
CA SER A 116 17.53 20.01 3.08
C SER A 116 16.29 19.51 3.79
N ILE A 117 16.24 18.20 4.08
CA ILE A 117 15.11 17.60 4.79
C ILE A 117 15.29 17.79 6.27
N PRO A 118 14.27 18.34 6.96
CA PRO A 118 14.27 18.41 8.40
C PRO A 118 14.47 17.02 9.04
N PRO A 119 15.26 16.91 10.11
CA PRO A 119 15.60 15.62 10.73
C PRO A 119 14.38 14.87 11.30
N ASP A 120 13.30 15.59 11.57
CA ASP A 120 12.03 15.15 12.14
C ASP A 120 10.98 14.72 11.09
N ARG A 121 11.40 14.34 9.88
CA ARG A 121 10.47 13.90 8.82
C ARG A 121 10.31 12.40 8.71
N VAL A 122 11.22 11.62 9.29
CA VAL A 122 11.11 10.15 9.31
C VAL A 122 11.38 9.65 10.72
N TRP A 123 10.42 8.91 11.28
CA TRP A 123 10.47 8.44 12.66
C TRP A 123 10.40 6.93 12.73
N TRP A 124 11.25 6.38 13.59
CA TRP A 124 11.11 5.01 14.03
C TRP A 124 10.12 4.97 15.19
N ALA A 125 8.89 4.51 14.93
CA ALA A 125 7.81 4.53 15.91
C ALA A 125 7.75 3.27 16.79
N GLY A 126 8.60 2.27 16.54
CA GLY A 126 8.74 1.09 17.41
C GLY A 126 9.09 -0.17 16.63
N ALA A 127 9.82 -1.09 17.26
CA ALA A 127 10.37 -2.28 16.60
C ALA A 127 9.36 -3.41 16.34
N SER A 128 8.25 -3.44 17.07
CA SER A 128 7.22 -4.48 16.99
C SER A 128 5.88 -3.88 16.59
N PRO A 129 4.93 -4.66 16.08
CA PRO A 129 3.63 -4.14 15.65
C PRO A 129 2.89 -3.33 16.72
N MET A 130 2.84 -3.83 17.95
CA MET A 130 2.20 -3.12 19.06
C MET A 130 3.00 -1.91 19.53
N ALA A 131 4.34 -2.01 19.58
CA ALA A 131 5.18 -0.87 19.93
C ALA A 131 5.07 0.25 18.88
N TYR A 132 4.97 -0.12 17.60
CA TYR A 132 4.76 0.79 16.49
C TYR A 132 3.42 1.52 16.62
N ALA A 133 2.31 0.82 16.91
CA ALA A 133 1.02 1.44 17.16
C ALA A 133 1.04 2.38 18.39
N ALA A 134 1.73 1.99 19.46
CA ALA A 134 1.92 2.86 20.63
C ALA A 134 2.74 4.12 20.28
N GLY A 135 3.82 3.98 19.51
CA GLY A 135 4.61 5.12 19.05
C GLY A 135 3.84 6.04 18.12
N LEU A 136 2.99 5.50 17.24
CA LEU A 136 2.07 6.30 16.44
C LEU A 136 1.14 7.15 17.32
N THR A 137 0.65 6.60 18.44
CA THR A 137 -0.22 7.32 19.37
C THR A 137 0.49 8.54 19.97
N LEU A 138 1.74 8.36 20.38
CA LEU A 138 2.57 9.42 20.96
C LEU A 138 2.93 10.48 19.91
N LEU A 139 3.36 10.05 18.72
CA LEU A 139 3.78 10.94 17.65
C LEU A 139 2.63 11.79 17.12
N LEU A 140 1.47 11.18 16.79
CA LEU A 140 0.31 11.91 16.27
C LEU A 140 -0.39 12.75 17.33
N GLY A 141 -0.27 12.38 18.62
CA GLY A 141 -0.73 13.23 19.72
C GLY A 141 0.15 14.47 19.93
N ALA A 142 1.46 14.37 19.67
CA ALA A 142 2.38 15.50 19.77
C ALA A 142 2.39 16.39 18.51
N GLN A 143 2.15 15.79 17.34
CA GLN A 143 2.18 16.46 16.04
C GLN A 143 0.89 16.14 15.29
N PRO A 144 -0.17 16.96 15.44
CA PRO A 144 -1.40 16.76 14.70
C PRO A 144 -1.15 16.95 13.20
N VAL A 145 -1.81 16.12 12.41
CA VAL A 145 -1.66 16.06 10.94
C VAL A 145 -3.01 16.24 10.28
N ALA A 146 -3.03 16.86 9.09
CA ALA A 146 -4.28 17.04 8.35
C ALA A 146 -4.84 15.70 7.85
N THR A 147 -3.94 14.78 7.48
CA THR A 147 -4.27 13.48 6.93
C THR A 147 -3.25 12.44 7.36
N SER A 148 -3.71 11.26 7.74
CA SER A 148 -2.91 10.09 8.07
C SER A 148 -3.18 8.97 7.07
N ILE A 149 -2.17 8.64 6.28
CA ILE A 149 -2.19 7.55 5.30
C ILE A 149 -1.52 6.35 5.94
N LEU A 150 -2.23 5.22 6.08
CA LEU A 150 -1.61 3.97 6.51
C LEU A 150 -1.53 3.04 5.30
N SER A 151 -0.31 2.64 4.95
CA SER A 151 -0.08 1.69 3.88
C SER A 151 1.19 0.91 4.09
N GLY A 152 1.11 -0.41 4.04
CA GLY A 152 2.26 -1.27 4.25
C GLY A 152 1.89 -2.54 5.01
N LEU A 153 2.82 -3.12 5.75
CA LEU A 153 2.50 -4.27 6.59
C LEU A 153 1.83 -3.80 7.89
N PHE A 154 0.51 -3.96 7.96
CA PHE A 154 -0.24 -3.92 9.19
C PHE A 154 -1.07 -5.19 9.30
N ARG A 155 -1.18 -5.76 10.50
CA ARG A 155 -2.08 -6.87 10.81
C ARG A 155 -3.15 -6.40 11.79
N GLU A 156 -3.26 -7.03 12.95
CA GLU A 156 -4.29 -6.70 13.95
C GLU A 156 -4.07 -5.32 14.58
N GLU A 157 -2.81 -4.87 14.68
CA GLU A 157 -2.44 -3.53 15.14
C GLU A 157 -2.97 -2.41 14.24
N ALA A 158 -3.43 -2.74 13.02
CA ALA A 158 -4.05 -1.78 12.11
C ALA A 158 -5.25 -1.09 12.76
N VAL A 159 -6.04 -1.78 13.61
CA VAL A 159 -7.19 -1.20 14.32
C VAL A 159 -6.73 -0.01 15.18
N LEU A 160 -5.68 -0.20 15.96
CA LEU A 160 -5.13 0.84 16.83
C LEU A 160 -4.52 1.95 15.98
N ALA A 161 -3.70 1.60 14.99
CA ALA A 161 -3.08 2.56 14.08
C ALA A 161 -4.12 3.47 13.38
N GLY A 162 -5.24 2.89 12.93
CA GLY A 162 -6.31 3.60 12.23
C GLY A 162 -7.13 4.50 13.15
N GLU A 163 -7.40 4.05 14.39
CA GLU A 163 -8.13 4.84 15.39
C GLU A 163 -7.37 6.11 15.81
N ILE A 164 -6.05 6.04 15.94
CA ILE A 164 -5.23 7.18 16.40
C ILE A 164 -5.38 8.39 15.48
N GLY A 165 -5.36 8.18 14.16
CA GLY A 165 -5.53 9.28 13.19
C GLY A 165 -6.87 9.97 13.37
N GLN A 166 -7.94 9.19 13.53
CA GLN A 166 -9.29 9.73 13.72
C GLN A 166 -9.45 10.41 15.09
N ARG A 167 -8.83 9.86 16.14
CA ARG A 167 -8.86 10.41 17.50
C ARG A 167 -8.35 11.85 17.53
N TYR A 168 -7.30 12.16 16.78
CA TYR A 168 -6.69 13.50 16.71
C TYR A 168 -7.23 14.35 15.54
N GLY A 169 -8.34 13.94 14.93
CA GLY A 169 -9.03 14.73 13.89
C GLY A 169 -8.39 14.69 12.50
N ALA A 170 -7.41 13.83 12.27
CA ALA A 170 -6.82 13.64 10.95
C ALA A 170 -7.78 12.88 10.03
N HIS A 171 -7.80 13.24 8.75
CA HIS A 171 -8.47 12.42 7.75
C HIS A 171 -7.66 11.14 7.53
N SER A 172 -8.27 9.97 7.66
CA SER A 172 -7.56 8.71 7.45
C SER A 172 -7.75 8.19 6.02
N ILE A 173 -6.66 7.72 5.41
CA ILE A 173 -6.67 6.97 4.15
C ILE A 173 -5.98 5.64 4.41
N PHE A 174 -6.59 4.54 3.99
CA PHE A 174 -6.07 3.20 4.24
C PHE A 174 -5.80 2.44 2.94
N SER A 175 -4.67 1.74 2.91
CA SER A 175 -4.25 0.87 1.81
C SER A 175 -3.54 -0.35 2.40
N MET A 176 -4.23 -1.50 2.44
CA MET A 176 -3.79 -2.67 3.19
C MET A 176 -3.54 -3.86 2.27
N PRO A 177 -2.26 -4.16 1.95
CA PRO A 177 -1.92 -5.33 1.15
C PRO A 177 -2.07 -6.64 1.93
N ASP A 178 -1.99 -6.59 3.27
CA ASP A 178 -2.25 -7.74 4.14
C ASP A 178 -3.77 -7.90 4.40
N PRO A 179 -4.35 -9.10 4.19
CA PRO A 179 -5.77 -9.34 4.41
C PRO A 179 -6.21 -9.16 5.87
N GLY A 180 -5.34 -9.47 6.85
CA GLY A 180 -5.63 -9.30 8.27
C GLY A 180 -5.74 -7.82 8.63
N GLY A 181 -4.79 -7.00 8.18
CA GLY A 181 -4.85 -5.54 8.31
C GLY A 181 -6.04 -4.91 7.59
N ALA A 182 -6.37 -5.42 6.41
CA ALA A 182 -7.54 -4.96 5.66
C ALA A 182 -8.86 -5.26 6.41
N ALA A 183 -9.01 -6.47 6.93
CA ALA A 183 -10.17 -6.86 7.73
C ALA A 183 -10.30 -6.03 9.01
N ALA A 184 -9.17 -5.76 9.67
CA ALA A 184 -9.10 -4.89 10.85
C ALA A 184 -9.57 -3.46 10.57
N LEU A 185 -9.25 -2.90 9.39
CA LEU A 185 -9.59 -1.53 9.03
C LEU A 185 -10.90 -1.35 8.26
N TRP A 186 -11.52 -2.45 7.82
CA TRP A 186 -12.81 -2.42 7.12
C TRP A 186 -13.91 -1.61 7.84
N PRO A 187 -14.05 -1.67 9.18
CA PRO A 187 -15.05 -0.86 9.88
C PRO A 187 -14.78 0.65 9.83
N PHE A 188 -13.54 1.08 9.60
CA PHE A 188 -13.16 2.49 9.57
C PHE A 188 -13.38 3.11 8.18
N ASP A 189 -13.05 2.39 7.11
CA ASP A 189 -13.29 2.85 5.74
C ASP A 189 -13.54 1.64 4.81
N PRO A 190 -14.79 1.33 4.43
CA PRO A 190 -15.11 0.28 3.48
C PRO A 190 -14.55 0.52 2.06
N SER A 191 -14.02 1.72 1.80
CA SER A 191 -13.38 2.08 0.53
C SER A 191 -11.85 2.01 0.54
N LEU A 192 -11.25 1.41 1.59
CA LEU A 192 -9.81 1.17 1.63
C LEU A 192 -9.33 0.31 0.46
N ALA A 193 -8.09 0.52 0.03
CA ALA A 193 -7.46 -0.41 -0.93
C ALA A 193 -7.14 -1.72 -0.21
N VAL A 194 -7.54 -2.86 -0.77
CA VAL A 194 -7.32 -4.19 -0.15
C VAL A 194 -6.48 -5.09 -1.06
N GLY A 195 -5.53 -5.79 -0.47
CA GLY A 195 -4.74 -6.82 -1.15
C GLY A 195 -3.97 -6.25 -2.34
N GLU A 196 -4.29 -6.74 -3.54
CA GLU A 196 -3.66 -6.30 -4.79
C GLU A 196 -3.89 -4.81 -5.10
N GLU A 197 -5.04 -4.26 -4.71
CA GLU A 197 -5.33 -2.83 -4.90
C GLU A 197 -4.34 -1.96 -4.12
N ALA A 198 -3.84 -2.41 -2.98
CA ALA A 198 -2.85 -1.65 -2.22
C ALA A 198 -1.50 -1.51 -2.97
N PHE A 199 -1.22 -2.39 -3.94
CA PHE A 199 -0.01 -2.33 -4.76
C PHE A 199 -0.15 -1.44 -6.00
N THR A 200 -1.36 -0.98 -6.30
CA THR A 200 -1.69 -0.16 -7.48
C THR A 200 -1.66 1.32 -7.16
N ALA A 201 -0.91 1.72 -6.12
CA ALA A 201 -0.63 3.12 -5.86
C ALA A 201 -0.08 3.75 -7.16
N PRO A 202 -0.74 4.79 -7.70
CA PRO A 202 -0.40 5.32 -9.01
C PRO A 202 1.03 5.85 -9.00
N SER A 203 1.76 5.56 -10.08
CA SER A 203 3.11 6.11 -10.32
C SER A 203 3.03 7.13 -11.48
N PRO A 204 3.76 8.26 -11.43
CA PRO A 204 3.78 9.22 -12.54
C PRO A 204 4.35 8.65 -13.85
N GLU A 205 5.20 7.63 -13.74
CA GLU A 205 5.80 6.94 -14.89
C GLU A 205 4.93 5.78 -15.41
N GLU A 206 3.71 5.64 -14.90
CA GLU A 206 2.87 4.51 -15.23
C GLU A 206 2.32 4.59 -16.66
N ILE A 207 2.59 3.54 -17.43
CA ILE A 207 1.97 3.36 -18.75
C ILE A 207 0.46 3.14 -18.56
N PRO A 208 -0.42 3.96 -19.18
CA PRO A 208 -1.86 3.80 -19.07
C PRO A 208 -2.30 2.36 -19.34
N GLY A 209 -3.08 1.78 -18.42
CA GLY A 209 -3.63 0.43 -18.54
C GLY A 209 -2.70 -0.71 -18.07
N ARG A 210 -1.43 -0.45 -17.72
CA ARG A 210 -0.52 -1.52 -17.27
C ARG A 210 -0.93 -2.12 -15.92
N GLN A 211 -1.28 -1.33 -14.91
CA GLN A 211 -1.76 -1.90 -13.64
C GLN A 211 -3.11 -2.61 -13.81
N SER A 212 -4.02 -2.05 -14.60
CA SER A 212 -5.32 -2.68 -14.87
C SER A 212 -5.19 -4.07 -15.50
N SER A 213 -4.26 -4.24 -16.44
CA SER A 213 -4.00 -5.54 -17.08
C SER A 213 -3.34 -6.54 -16.14
N LEU A 214 -2.57 -6.08 -15.16
CA LEU A 214 -1.98 -6.94 -14.13
C LEU A 214 -3.04 -7.42 -13.12
N LEU A 215 -3.94 -6.54 -12.69
CA LEU A 215 -5.07 -6.91 -11.83
C LEU A 215 -5.96 -7.96 -12.51
N LEU A 216 -6.32 -7.73 -13.77
CA LEU A 216 -7.10 -8.70 -14.55
C LEU A 216 -6.40 -10.03 -14.74
N ALA A 217 -5.08 -10.01 -14.97
CA ALA A 217 -4.30 -11.24 -15.05
C ALA A 217 -4.34 -11.99 -13.71
N HIS A 218 -4.22 -11.28 -12.59
CA HIS A 218 -4.29 -11.88 -11.26
C HIS A 218 -5.67 -12.50 -11.01
N ASP A 219 -6.74 -11.76 -11.28
CA ASP A 219 -8.11 -12.26 -11.14
C ASP A 219 -8.35 -13.51 -12.00
N LEU A 220 -7.88 -13.51 -13.25
CA LEU A 220 -8.08 -14.64 -14.15
C LEU A 220 -7.29 -15.88 -13.71
N ILE A 221 -6.06 -15.70 -13.21
CA ILE A 221 -5.27 -16.78 -12.62
C ILE A 221 -5.94 -17.31 -11.34
N ARG A 222 -6.50 -16.44 -10.51
CA ARG A 222 -7.22 -16.82 -9.28
C ARG A 222 -8.43 -17.69 -9.61
N TRP A 223 -9.27 -17.26 -10.55
CA TRP A 223 -10.43 -18.03 -11.00
C TRP A 223 -10.02 -19.38 -11.62
N LEU A 224 -8.94 -19.40 -12.41
CA LEU A 224 -8.39 -20.64 -12.96
C LEU A 224 -7.96 -21.61 -11.84
N LEU A 225 -7.27 -21.11 -10.83
CA LEU A 225 -6.79 -21.90 -9.70
C LEU A 225 -7.95 -22.43 -8.84
N ILE A 226 -8.96 -21.60 -8.58
CA ILE A 226 -10.19 -22.01 -7.88
C ILE A 226 -10.90 -23.12 -8.66
N ALA A 227 -11.08 -22.96 -9.97
CA ALA A 227 -11.70 -23.97 -10.83
C ALA A 227 -10.92 -25.30 -10.81
N LEU A 228 -9.59 -25.23 -10.86
CA LEU A 228 -8.72 -26.40 -10.78
C LEU A 228 -8.85 -27.11 -9.42
N LEU A 229 -8.84 -26.36 -8.31
CA LEU A 229 -9.02 -26.92 -6.97
C LEU A 229 -10.38 -27.61 -6.82
N ILE A 230 -11.46 -27.01 -7.32
CA ILE A 230 -12.80 -27.60 -7.29
C ILE A 230 -12.84 -28.90 -8.12
N LEU A 231 -12.26 -28.90 -9.33
CA LEU A 231 -12.18 -30.10 -10.19
C LEU A 231 -11.41 -31.23 -9.53
N VAL A 232 -10.28 -30.92 -8.88
CA VAL A 232 -9.49 -31.91 -8.13
C VAL A 232 -10.28 -32.44 -6.95
N ALA A 233 -10.93 -31.57 -6.18
CA ALA A 233 -11.75 -31.97 -5.04
C ALA A 233 -12.93 -32.87 -5.44
N LEU A 234 -13.66 -32.52 -6.51
CA LEU A 234 -14.73 -33.37 -7.05
C LEU A 234 -14.19 -34.71 -7.57
N GLY A 235 -13.06 -34.69 -8.30
CA GLY A 235 -12.43 -35.91 -8.81
C GLY A 235 -11.91 -36.84 -7.71
N PHE A 236 -11.57 -36.30 -6.54
CA PHE A 236 -11.27 -37.07 -5.34
C PHE A 236 -12.52 -37.57 -4.62
N ALA A 237 -13.60 -36.78 -4.59
CA ALA A 237 -14.87 -37.17 -3.95
C ALA A 237 -15.66 -38.23 -4.73
N LEU A 238 -15.39 -38.39 -6.03
CA LEU A 238 -16.02 -39.38 -6.91
C LEU A 238 -15.25 -40.71 -6.99
N ARG A 239 -14.22 -40.91 -6.15
CA ARG A 239 -13.43 -42.15 -6.03
C ARG A 239 -13.58 -42.74 -4.64
#